data_AF-A0A1I7UE13-F1
#
_entry.id   AF-A0A1I7UE13-F1
#
_cell.length_a   1.000
_cell.length_b   1.000
_cell.length_c   1.000
_cell.angle_alpha   90.00
_cell.angle_beta   90.00
_cell.angle_gamma   90.00
#
_symmetry.space_group_name_H-M   'P 1'
#
loop_
_entity.id
_entity.type
_entity.pdbx_description
1 polymer ?
#
loop_
_entity_poly.entity_id
_entity_poly.type
_entity_poly.pdbx_seq_one_letter_code
_entity_poly.pdbx_strand_id
1 'polypeptide(L)'
;MDEEHLEGPEIPISDVLNEENGWLSKGKLSVEYGIEVLVEKRGDDLWRFNLNGNYVFEKHIILTYPTQNLYAHGQMAEFHSLVFSREDGKLPVNRRKLRMKSVKNCFQIAHGVNLRISMAKAIDIISVAHDLKFNNVLEYCQREIIQRHLDVSHYDTFQDPYIAFILREHNFQKSKWFVFFLEFAMKLGLRHYLVHFLKNYDLQLLADRLKLVDLDSATGESRKIVVAMFFRNDFTRK
;
A
#
# COMPACT_ATOMS: atom_id res chain seq x y z
N MET A 1 -8.05 -21.30 7.93
CA MET A 1 -6.70 -21.16 7.38
C MET A 1 -6.10 -22.50 7.69
N ASP A 2 -6.03 -23.35 6.68
CA ASP A 2 -5.55 -24.71 6.86
C ASP A 2 -4.06 -24.59 7.21
N GLU A 3 -3.68 -25.10 8.39
CA GLU A 3 -2.28 -25.13 8.80
C GLU A 3 -1.56 -26.10 7.87
N GLU A 4 -0.83 -25.57 6.90
CA GLU A 4 0.12 -26.36 6.13
C GLU A 4 1.19 -26.87 7.11
N HIS A 5 1.12 -28.16 7.44
CA HIS A 5 2.18 -28.82 8.20
C HIS A 5 3.42 -28.89 7.31
N LEU A 6 4.49 -28.24 7.74
CA LEU A 6 5.81 -28.39 7.12
C LEU A 6 6.35 -29.77 7.48
N GLU A 7 6.20 -30.72 6.57
CA GLU A 7 6.79 -32.05 6.69
C GLU A 7 8.06 -32.12 5.83
N GLY A 8 9.15 -32.59 6.46
CA GLY A 8 10.39 -32.89 5.76
C GLY A 8 10.33 -34.25 5.05
N PRO A 9 11.35 -34.60 4.26
CA PRO A 9 11.46 -35.92 3.67
C PRO A 9 11.45 -37.01 4.76
N GLU A 10 10.63 -38.03 4.58
CA GLU A 10 10.58 -39.18 5.47
C GLU A 10 11.88 -39.99 5.38
N ILE A 11 12.44 -40.35 6.53
CA ILE A 11 13.63 -41.20 6.63
C ILE A 11 13.17 -42.54 7.24
N PRO A 12 13.39 -43.69 6.56
CA PRO A 12 13.05 -44.99 7.11
C PRO A 12 13.74 -45.21 8.47
N ILE A 13 13.00 -45.72 9.45
CA ILE A 13 13.57 -46.00 10.77
C ILE A 13 14.74 -46.99 10.69
N SER A 14 14.73 -47.90 9.70
CA SER A 14 15.85 -48.82 9.43
C SER A 14 17.15 -48.09 9.10
N ASP A 15 17.06 -46.95 8.41
CA ASP A 15 18.21 -46.17 7.98
C ASP A 15 18.76 -45.32 9.12
N VAL A 16 17.86 -44.80 9.97
CA VAL A 16 18.22 -44.10 11.21
C VAL A 16 18.87 -45.07 12.21
N LEU A 17 18.39 -46.31 12.29
CA LEU A 17 18.90 -47.33 13.21
C LEU A 17 20.21 -48.00 12.75
N ASN A 18 20.63 -47.79 11.50
CA ASN A 18 21.91 -48.29 11.02
C ASN A 18 23.05 -47.32 11.40
N GLU A 19 23.92 -47.73 12.33
CA GLU A 19 25.08 -46.92 12.75
C GLU A 19 26.04 -46.59 11.60
N GLU A 20 26.10 -47.40 10.54
CA GLU A 20 26.94 -47.14 9.35
C GLU A 20 26.50 -45.89 8.58
N ASN A 21 25.22 -45.49 8.69
CA ASN A 21 24.68 -44.31 8.03
C ASN A 21 25.04 -43.00 8.75
N GLY A 22 25.68 -43.07 9.93
CA GLY A 22 26.17 -41.89 10.66
C GLY A 22 25.11 -41.13 11.47
N TRP A 23 23.85 -41.56 11.45
CA TRP A 23 22.75 -40.97 12.25
C TRP A 23 22.86 -41.28 13.75
N LEU A 24 23.42 -42.45 14.08
CA LEU A 24 23.63 -42.90 15.45
C LEU A 24 25.11 -42.87 15.81
N SER A 25 25.41 -42.38 17.02
CA SER A 25 26.74 -42.48 17.60
C SER A 25 26.63 -43.09 18.99
N LYS A 26 27.11 -44.33 19.14
CA LYS A 26 27.06 -45.09 20.41
C LYS A 26 25.64 -45.24 20.94
N GLY A 27 24.70 -45.63 20.08
CA GLY A 27 23.27 -45.76 20.42
C GLY A 27 22.56 -44.45 20.76
N LYS A 28 23.16 -43.28 20.50
CA LYS A 28 22.51 -41.97 20.66
C LYS A 28 22.23 -41.33 19.31
N LEU A 29 20.97 -40.93 19.12
CA LEU A 29 20.54 -40.07 18.01
C LEU A 29 20.55 -38.63 18.51
N SER A 30 21.23 -37.74 17.79
CA SER A 30 21.19 -36.31 18.01
C SER A 30 20.60 -35.64 16.78
N VAL A 31 19.57 -34.82 16.98
CA VAL A 31 18.94 -34.03 15.91
C VAL A 31 19.23 -32.56 16.19
N GLU A 32 19.89 -31.89 15.25
CA GLU A 32 20.04 -30.44 15.24
C GLU A 32 19.14 -29.86 14.16
N TYR A 33 18.37 -28.84 14.51
CA TYR A 33 17.55 -28.10 13.56
C TYR A 33 17.73 -26.61 13.80
N GLY A 34 17.70 -25.83 12.72
CA GLY A 34 17.70 -24.38 12.74
C GLY A 34 16.38 -23.85 12.21
N ILE A 35 15.80 -22.86 12.87
CA ILE A 35 14.63 -22.14 12.38
C ILE A 35 15.09 -20.76 11.93
N GLU A 36 15.00 -20.48 10.64
CA GLU A 36 15.17 -19.14 10.11
C GLU A 36 13.81 -18.44 10.04
N VAL A 37 13.56 -17.51 10.96
CA VAL A 37 12.36 -16.68 10.92
C VAL A 37 12.59 -15.59 9.87
N LEU A 38 12.01 -15.76 8.67
CA LEU A 38 12.10 -14.76 7.59
C LEU A 38 11.16 -13.58 7.81
N VAL A 39 9.99 -13.85 8.38
CA VAL A 39 8.97 -12.82 8.61
C VAL A 39 8.15 -13.16 9.86
N GLU A 40 7.81 -12.14 10.62
CA GLU A 40 6.96 -12.24 11.81
C GLU A 40 5.85 -11.20 11.72
N LYS A 41 4.61 -11.61 11.94
CA LYS A 41 3.50 -10.70 12.18
C LYS A 41 3.17 -10.69 13.67
N ARG A 42 3.40 -9.56 14.36
CA ARG A 42 3.08 -9.43 15.80
C ARG A 42 1.65 -8.93 16.01
N GLY A 43 1.21 -8.94 17.27
CA GLY A 43 -0.13 -8.47 17.68
C GLY A 43 -0.42 -6.99 17.40
N ASP A 44 0.58 -6.21 16.95
CA ASP A 44 0.41 -4.84 16.45
C ASP A 44 -0.01 -4.78 14.96
N ASP A 45 -0.31 -5.93 14.35
CA ASP A 45 -0.65 -6.13 12.94
C ASP A 45 0.46 -5.71 11.95
N LEU A 46 1.68 -5.50 12.44
CA LEU A 46 2.83 -5.15 11.62
C LEU A 46 3.62 -6.39 11.22
N TRP A 47 3.93 -6.48 9.94
CA TRP A 47 4.88 -7.44 9.41
C TRP A 47 6.30 -6.92 9.62
N ARG A 48 7.14 -7.77 10.21
CA ARG A 48 8.56 -7.54 10.43
C ARG A 48 9.32 -8.55 9.61
N PHE A 49 10.19 -8.07 8.74
CA PHE A 49 11.02 -8.90 7.90
C PHE A 49 12.37 -9.04 8.58
N ASN A 50 12.83 -10.27 8.74
CA ASN A 50 14.18 -10.51 9.22
C ASN A 50 15.12 -10.39 8.03
N LEU A 51 15.72 -9.21 7.89
CA LEU A 51 16.75 -8.94 6.89
C LEU A 51 18.16 -9.07 7.48
N ASN A 52 18.27 -9.53 8.74
CA ASN A 52 19.57 -9.72 9.40
C ASN A 52 20.36 -10.82 8.69
N GLY A 53 21.62 -10.53 8.38
CA GLY A 53 22.49 -11.42 7.60
C GLY A 53 22.73 -10.94 6.17
N ASN A 54 21.99 -9.94 5.70
CA ASN A 54 22.20 -9.33 4.39
C ASN A 54 22.69 -7.88 4.53
N TYR A 55 23.99 -7.67 4.30
CA TYR A 55 24.67 -6.37 4.36
C TYR A 55 24.06 -5.30 3.44
N VAL A 56 23.26 -5.72 2.45
CA VAL A 56 22.53 -4.81 1.56
C VAL A 56 21.44 -4.02 2.31
N PHE A 57 20.98 -4.42 3.50
CA PHE A 57 19.86 -3.78 4.22
C PHE A 57 20.25 -3.02 5.49
N GLU A 58 21.49 -2.57 5.62
CA GLU A 58 22.00 -1.90 6.83
C GLU A 58 21.50 -0.46 7.03
N LYS A 59 20.97 0.19 5.98
CA LYS A 59 20.57 1.60 6.04
C LYS A 59 19.17 1.66 6.64
N HIS A 60 18.99 2.56 7.60
CA HIS A 60 17.71 2.79 8.24
C HIS A 60 17.25 4.24 8.03
N ILE A 61 15.96 4.42 7.76
CA ILE A 61 15.30 5.71 7.76
C ILE A 61 14.58 5.88 9.09
N ILE A 62 14.77 7.04 9.72
CA ILE A 62 14.09 7.40 10.96
C ILE A 62 13.14 8.56 10.68
N LEU A 63 11.84 8.33 10.89
CA LEU A 63 10.81 9.37 10.88
C LEU A 63 10.40 9.70 12.31
N THR A 64 10.79 10.89 12.78
CA THR A 64 10.46 11.36 14.12
C THR A 64 9.05 11.96 14.16
N TYR A 65 8.20 11.41 15.02
CA TYR A 65 6.91 11.96 15.42
C TYR A 65 6.97 12.44 16.88
N PRO A 66 6.03 13.32 17.32
CA PRO A 66 6.01 13.80 18.70
C PRO A 66 5.93 12.68 19.75
N THR A 67 5.29 11.56 19.43
CA THR A 67 5.06 10.46 20.38
C THR A 67 6.05 9.31 20.25
N GLN A 68 6.67 9.11 19.08
CA GLN A 68 7.61 8.01 18.85
C GLN A 68 8.37 8.18 17.52
N ASN A 69 9.45 7.44 17.36
CA ASN A 69 10.12 7.27 16.07
C ASN A 69 9.50 6.12 15.27
N LEU A 70 9.52 6.25 13.95
CA LEU A 70 9.24 5.19 13.00
C LEU A 70 10.52 4.83 12.26
N TYR A 71 10.82 3.54 12.22
CA TYR A 71 12.00 2.99 11.56
C TYR A 71 11.54 2.26 10.30
N ALA A 72 12.26 2.46 9.20
CA ALA A 72 12.05 1.75 7.93
C ALA A 72 13.40 1.38 7.31
N HIS A 73 13.41 0.32 6.49
CA HIS A 73 14.62 -0.09 5.76
C HIS A 73 14.89 0.89 4.61
N GLY A 74 16.05 1.53 4.65
CA GLY A 74 16.48 2.58 3.72
C GLY A 74 16.51 2.12 2.29
N GLN A 75 17.17 1.00 2.02
CA GLN A 75 17.33 0.47 0.67
C GLN A 75 15.98 0.07 0.04
N MET A 76 15.05 -0.50 0.81
CA MET A 76 13.71 -0.81 0.29
C MET A 76 12.92 0.46 -0.03
N ALA A 77 13.02 1.48 0.82
CA ALA A 77 12.36 2.75 0.57
C ALA A 77 12.94 3.47 -0.66
N GLU A 78 14.26 3.47 -0.81
CA GLU A 78 14.98 4.03 -1.96
C GLU A 78 14.66 3.32 -3.26
N PHE A 79 14.58 1.99 -3.23
CA PHE A 79 14.22 1.19 -4.39
C PHE A 79 12.86 1.60 -4.97
N HIS A 80 11.91 1.96 -4.11
CA HIS A 80 10.56 2.34 -4.53
C HIS A 80 10.33 3.86 -4.61
N SER A 81 11.22 4.69 -4.06
CA SER A 81 11.10 6.14 -4.10
C SER A 81 12.44 6.86 -3.98
N LEU A 82 12.74 7.65 -5.02
CA LEU A 82 13.92 8.52 -5.09
C LEU A 82 13.95 9.62 -4.01
N VAL A 83 12.83 9.86 -3.32
CA VAL A 83 12.77 10.80 -2.19
C VAL A 83 13.75 10.40 -1.08
N PHE A 84 14.00 9.10 -0.94
CA PHE A 84 14.89 8.55 0.09
C PHE A 84 16.34 8.40 -0.37
N SER A 85 16.62 8.60 -1.66
CA SER A 85 17.98 8.54 -2.21
C SER A 85 18.80 9.80 -1.90
N ARG A 86 18.20 10.82 -1.28
CA ARG A 86 18.87 12.08 -0.92
C ARG A 86 19.73 11.92 0.32
N GLU A 87 20.99 12.34 0.23
CA GLU A 87 21.98 12.29 1.31
C GLU A 87 21.71 13.29 2.44
N ASP A 88 20.91 14.34 2.19
CA ASP A 88 20.67 15.42 3.14
C ASP A 88 19.77 15.05 4.33
N GLY A 89 19.22 13.82 4.34
CA GLY A 89 18.40 13.26 5.42
C GLY A 89 17.07 14.00 5.66
N LYS A 90 16.80 15.06 4.88
CA LYS A 90 15.63 15.92 5.02
C LYS A 90 14.58 15.47 4.03
N LEU A 91 13.61 14.73 4.55
CA LEU A 91 12.44 14.39 3.76
C LEU A 91 11.69 15.68 3.38
N PRO A 92 11.35 15.88 2.10
CA PRO A 92 10.69 17.08 1.59
C PRO A 92 9.22 17.20 2.04
N VAL A 93 8.75 16.32 2.93
CA VAL A 93 7.35 16.22 3.32
C VAL A 93 7.11 16.86 4.67
N ASN A 94 6.05 17.66 4.77
CA ASN A 94 5.61 18.25 6.03
C ASN A 94 5.09 17.15 6.99
N ARG A 95 6.03 16.55 7.74
CA ARG A 95 5.81 15.40 8.63
C ARG A 95 4.68 15.61 9.65
N ARG A 96 4.36 16.86 10.00
CA ARG A 96 3.29 17.19 10.97
C ARG A 96 1.88 16.92 10.44
N LYS A 97 1.69 16.81 9.12
CA LYS A 97 0.37 16.57 8.53
C LYS A 97 0.03 15.09 8.34
N LEU A 98 1.02 14.20 8.28
CA LEU A 98 0.81 12.79 7.96
C LEU A 98 0.56 11.93 9.21
N ARG A 99 -0.53 11.16 9.26
CA ARG A 99 -0.76 10.20 10.35
C ARG A 99 0.27 9.11 10.32
N MET A 100 0.94 8.93 11.44
CA MET A 100 1.96 7.90 11.62
C MET A 100 1.46 6.50 11.25
N LYS A 101 0.21 6.14 11.58
CA LYS A 101 -0.40 4.85 11.20
C LYS A 101 -0.44 4.67 9.68
N SER A 102 -0.70 5.73 8.93
CA SER A 102 -0.84 5.73 7.48
C SER A 102 0.52 5.65 6.80
N VAL A 103 1.52 6.33 7.37
CA VAL A 103 2.93 6.16 7.01
C VAL A 103 3.42 4.73 7.26
N LYS A 104 3.10 4.12 8.42
CA LYS A 104 3.39 2.70 8.69
C LYS A 104 2.82 1.79 7.61
N ASN A 105 1.52 1.92 7.31
CA ASN A 105 0.87 1.08 6.29
C ASN A 105 1.47 1.31 4.90
N CYS A 106 1.83 2.55 4.57
CA CYS A 106 2.48 2.88 3.30
C CYS A 106 3.81 2.12 3.14
N PHE A 107 4.69 2.15 4.16
CA PHE A 107 5.93 1.36 4.14
C PHE A 107 5.68 -0.14 4.06
N GLN A 108 4.71 -0.66 4.82
CA GLN A 108 4.38 -2.09 4.78
C GLN A 108 3.98 -2.52 3.35
N ILE A 109 3.10 -1.77 2.69
CA ILE A 109 2.70 -2.03 1.30
C ILE A 109 3.90 -1.86 0.37
N ALA A 110 4.72 -0.83 0.57
CA ALA A 110 5.92 -0.61 -0.23
C ALA A 110 6.89 -1.81 -0.14
N HIS A 111 6.94 -2.48 1.01
CA HIS A 111 7.75 -3.67 1.25
C HIS A 111 7.07 -4.99 0.82
N GLY A 112 5.92 -4.92 0.14
CA GLY A 112 5.23 -6.07 -0.43
C GLY A 112 4.15 -6.69 0.47
N VAL A 113 3.83 -6.09 1.62
CA VAL A 113 2.75 -6.58 2.47
C VAL A 113 1.38 -6.35 1.81
N ASN A 114 0.62 -7.43 1.64
CA ASN A 114 -0.76 -7.38 1.18
C ASN A 114 -1.71 -7.03 2.35
N LEU A 115 -1.85 -5.73 2.63
CA LEU A 115 -2.76 -5.23 3.65
C LEU A 115 -4.21 -5.14 3.15
N ARG A 116 -5.14 -5.72 3.90
CA ARG A 116 -6.57 -5.44 3.71
C ARG A 116 -6.88 -4.00 4.15
N ILE A 117 -7.28 -3.17 3.19
CA ILE A 117 -7.57 -1.74 3.42
C ILE A 117 -9.04 -1.41 3.10
N SER A 118 -9.63 -0.54 3.90
CA SER A 118 -10.92 0.10 3.62
C SER A 118 -10.72 1.33 2.73
N MET A 119 -11.80 1.87 2.14
CA MET A 119 -11.72 3.07 1.30
C MET A 119 -11.08 4.26 2.04
N ALA A 120 -11.51 4.50 3.29
CA ALA A 120 -10.95 5.54 4.15
C ALA A 120 -9.43 5.39 4.35
N LYS A 121 -9.01 4.16 4.68
CA LYS A 121 -7.59 3.83 4.85
C LYS A 121 -6.82 3.98 3.54
N ALA A 122 -7.44 3.64 2.41
CA ALA A 122 -6.85 3.78 1.08
C ALA A 122 -6.61 5.26 0.73
N ILE A 123 -7.58 6.15 0.96
CA ILE A 123 -7.42 7.61 0.72
C ILE A 123 -6.22 8.16 1.49
N ASP A 124 -6.14 7.84 2.79
CA ASP A 124 -5.05 8.30 3.66
C ASP A 124 -3.68 7.75 3.23
N ILE A 125 -3.61 6.45 2.92
CA ILE A 125 -2.38 5.82 2.39
C ILE A 125 -1.99 6.40 1.04
N ILE A 126 -2.95 6.68 0.15
CA ILE A 126 -2.71 7.27 -1.17
C ILE A 126 -2.11 8.66 -1.02
N SER A 127 -2.64 9.50 -0.15
CA SER A 127 -2.08 10.84 0.11
C SER A 127 -0.63 10.76 0.59
N VAL A 128 -0.35 9.87 1.56
CA VAL A 128 1.01 9.61 2.05
C VAL A 128 1.92 9.10 0.92
N ALA A 129 1.46 8.12 0.15
CA ALA A 129 2.24 7.51 -0.93
C ALA A 129 2.56 8.51 -2.04
N HIS A 130 1.62 9.40 -2.36
CA HIS A 130 1.83 10.46 -3.33
C HIS A 130 2.89 11.47 -2.85
N ASP A 131 2.85 11.85 -1.58
CA ASP A 131 3.83 12.78 -0.98
C ASP A 131 5.23 12.16 -0.91
N LEU A 132 5.30 10.87 -0.55
CA LEU A 132 6.53 10.10 -0.47
C LEU A 132 6.96 9.50 -1.83
N LYS A 133 6.21 9.75 -2.91
CA LYS A 133 6.48 9.25 -4.28
C LYS A 133 6.60 7.73 -4.40
N PHE A 134 5.84 6.98 -3.60
CA PHE A 134 5.72 5.52 -3.71
C PHE A 134 4.67 5.12 -4.76
N ASN A 135 5.09 5.03 -6.03
CA ASN A 135 4.19 4.66 -7.13
C ASN A 135 3.64 3.24 -6.98
N ASN A 136 4.44 2.29 -6.47
CA ASN A 136 3.99 0.92 -6.20
C ASN A 136 2.83 0.87 -5.19
N VAL A 137 2.84 1.74 -4.18
CA VAL A 137 1.76 1.85 -3.19
C VAL A 137 0.52 2.48 -3.83
N LEU A 138 0.67 3.49 -4.71
CA LEU A 138 -0.45 4.07 -5.45
C LEU A 138 -1.13 3.03 -6.36
N GLU A 139 -0.34 2.22 -7.09
CA GLU A 139 -0.81 1.10 -7.91
C GLU A 139 -1.58 0.07 -7.06
N TYR A 140 -0.98 -0.34 -5.94
CA TYR A 140 -1.60 -1.27 -5.00
C TYR A 140 -2.97 -0.77 -4.51
N CYS A 141 -3.04 0.47 -4.03
CA CYS A 141 -4.29 1.03 -3.50
C CYS A 141 -5.38 1.14 -4.58
N GLN A 142 -5.03 1.53 -5.81
CA GLN A 142 -5.98 1.56 -6.91
C GLN A 142 -6.56 0.16 -7.18
N ARG A 143 -5.70 -0.86 -7.22
CA ARG A 143 -6.13 -2.26 -7.41
C ARG A 143 -7.07 -2.71 -6.30
N GLU A 144 -6.74 -2.43 -5.05
CA GLU A 144 -7.57 -2.79 -3.90
C GLU A 144 -8.95 -2.13 -3.95
N ILE A 145 -9.02 -0.85 -4.33
CA ILE A 145 -10.29 -0.13 -4.49
C ILE A 145 -11.15 -0.79 -5.57
N ILE A 146 -10.55 -1.10 -6.73
CA ILE A 146 -11.26 -1.68 -7.87
C ILE A 146 -11.72 -3.10 -7.57
N GLN A 147 -10.81 -3.99 -7.13
CA GLN A 147 -11.10 -5.42 -6.97
C GLN A 147 -12.08 -5.71 -5.85
N ARG A 148 -12.07 -4.89 -4.80
CA ARG A 148 -12.98 -5.08 -3.66
C ARG A 148 -14.20 -4.18 -3.71
N HIS A 149 -14.38 -3.45 -4.80
CA HIS A 149 -15.46 -2.47 -4.98
C HIS A 149 -15.61 -1.58 -3.73
N LEU A 150 -14.47 -1.05 -3.24
CA LEU A 150 -14.47 -0.22 -2.05
C LEU A 150 -15.26 1.06 -2.34
N ASP A 151 -16.46 1.14 -1.79
CA ASP A 151 -17.37 2.27 -1.97
C ASP A 151 -17.40 3.14 -0.70
N VAL A 152 -17.57 4.44 -0.91
CA VAL A 152 -17.91 5.39 0.13
C VAL A 152 -19.32 5.24 0.68
N SER A 153 -20.22 4.51 0.02
CA SER A 153 -21.58 4.27 0.53
C SER A 153 -21.63 3.45 1.81
N HIS A 154 -20.64 2.59 2.05
CA HIS A 154 -20.52 1.74 3.24
C HIS A 154 -19.85 2.45 4.43
N TYR A 155 -19.82 3.79 4.42
CA TYR A 155 -19.20 4.57 5.46
C TYR A 155 -20.05 4.68 6.72
N ASP A 156 -19.40 4.42 7.84
CA ASP A 156 -19.65 5.14 9.09
C ASP A 156 -18.58 6.26 9.23
N THR A 157 -18.71 7.32 8.41
CA THR A 157 -17.75 8.44 8.27
C THR A 157 -17.45 9.17 9.57
N PHE A 158 -18.28 8.95 10.59
CA PHE A 158 -18.31 9.75 11.80
C PHE A 158 -17.55 9.12 12.97
N GLN A 159 -16.99 7.90 12.82
CA GLN A 159 -16.25 7.26 13.91
C GLN A 159 -14.72 7.49 13.87
N ASP A 160 -14.09 7.72 12.70
CA ASP A 160 -12.64 8.05 12.65
C ASP A 160 -12.42 9.57 12.46
N PRO A 161 -12.03 10.31 13.52
CA PRO A 161 -11.86 11.76 13.47
C PRO A 161 -10.73 12.21 12.53
N TYR A 162 -9.76 11.34 12.21
CA TYR A 162 -8.68 11.70 11.30
C TYR A 162 -9.10 11.64 9.83
N ILE A 163 -9.98 10.70 9.51
CA ILE A 163 -10.58 10.60 8.18
C ILE A 163 -11.50 11.79 7.92
N ALA A 164 -12.28 12.21 8.93
CA ALA A 164 -13.05 13.45 8.85
C ALA A 164 -12.15 14.68 8.62
N PHE A 165 -10.95 14.71 9.23
CA PHE A 165 -9.96 15.77 9.01
C PHE A 165 -9.42 15.79 7.58
N ILE A 166 -8.99 14.65 7.02
CA ILE A 166 -8.51 14.57 5.62
C ILE A 166 -9.62 14.98 4.65
N LEU A 167 -10.82 14.45 4.85
CA LEU A 167 -11.98 14.80 4.04
C LEU A 167 -12.26 16.31 4.11
N ARG A 168 -12.10 16.95 5.27
CA ARG A 168 -12.21 18.41 5.42
C ARG A 168 -11.07 19.19 4.74
N GLU A 169 -9.81 18.77 4.87
CA GLU A 169 -8.67 19.40 4.18
C GLU A 169 -8.86 19.41 2.66
N HIS A 170 -9.59 18.41 2.14
CA HIS A 170 -9.93 18.29 0.73
C HIS A 170 -11.38 18.74 0.41
N ASN A 171 -12.02 19.53 1.28
CA ASN A 171 -13.35 20.12 1.08
C ASN A 171 -14.47 19.12 0.72
N PHE A 172 -14.41 17.90 1.23
CA PHE A 172 -15.41 16.87 0.98
C PHE A 172 -16.80 17.31 1.47
N GLN A 173 -17.77 17.27 0.56
CA GLN A 173 -19.19 17.41 0.86
C GLN A 173 -19.88 16.11 0.45
N LYS A 174 -20.68 15.50 1.34
CA LYS A 174 -21.36 14.23 1.04
C LYS A 174 -22.22 14.32 -0.23
N SER A 175 -22.86 15.46 -0.48
CA SER A 175 -23.64 15.74 -1.69
C SER A 175 -22.79 15.91 -2.96
N LYS A 176 -21.48 16.09 -2.82
CA LYS A 176 -20.50 16.26 -3.92
C LYS A 176 -19.39 15.21 -3.89
N TRP A 177 -19.65 14.04 -3.29
CA TRP A 177 -18.66 12.96 -3.18
C TRP A 177 -18.03 12.61 -4.55
N PHE A 178 -18.83 12.62 -5.61
CA PHE A 178 -18.34 12.35 -6.96
C PHE A 178 -17.27 13.37 -7.43
N VAL A 179 -17.53 14.67 -7.23
CA VAL A 179 -16.59 15.75 -7.60
C VAL A 179 -15.28 15.57 -6.84
N PHE A 180 -15.37 15.24 -5.55
CA PHE A 180 -14.22 14.95 -4.72
C PHE A 180 -13.39 13.79 -5.28
N PHE A 181 -14.00 12.64 -5.59
CA PHE A 181 -13.23 11.48 -6.08
C PHE A 181 -12.65 11.69 -7.46
N LEU A 182 -13.38 12.40 -8.32
CA LEU A 182 -12.89 12.78 -9.63
C LEU A 182 -11.64 13.67 -9.50
N GLU A 183 -11.75 14.74 -8.72
CA GLU A 183 -10.65 15.67 -8.45
C GLU A 183 -9.47 14.98 -7.76
N PHE A 184 -9.72 14.16 -6.74
CA PHE A 184 -8.72 13.40 -6.02
C PHE A 184 -7.94 12.46 -6.94
N ALA A 185 -8.65 11.67 -7.76
CA ALA A 185 -8.02 10.77 -8.73
C ALA A 185 -7.23 11.53 -9.79
N MET A 186 -7.74 12.67 -10.25
CA MET A 186 -7.10 13.49 -11.26
C MET A 186 -5.82 14.15 -10.74
N LYS A 187 -5.86 14.74 -9.54
CA LYS A 187 -4.73 15.41 -8.87
C LYS A 187 -3.61 14.43 -8.54
N LEU A 188 -3.95 13.27 -7.99
CA LEU A 188 -2.97 12.29 -7.52
C LEU A 188 -2.53 11.31 -8.61
N GLY A 189 -3.03 11.45 -9.84
CA GLY A 189 -2.62 10.64 -10.98
C GLY A 189 -3.05 9.17 -10.88
N LEU A 190 -4.20 8.89 -10.27
CA LEU A 190 -4.73 7.54 -10.06
C LEU A 190 -5.38 7.01 -11.34
N ARG A 191 -4.58 6.70 -12.36
CA ARG A 191 -5.04 6.38 -13.73
C ARG A 191 -6.01 5.21 -13.79
N HIS A 192 -5.68 4.09 -13.15
CA HIS A 192 -6.51 2.88 -13.20
C HIS A 192 -7.84 3.09 -12.48
N TYR A 193 -7.79 3.74 -11.32
CA TYR A 193 -9.00 4.10 -10.59
C TYR A 193 -9.85 5.11 -11.37
N LEU A 194 -9.25 6.14 -11.97
CA LEU A 194 -9.95 7.14 -12.78
C LEU A 194 -10.66 6.51 -13.98
N VAL A 195 -10.00 5.63 -14.71
CA VAL A 195 -10.63 4.90 -15.83
C VAL A 195 -11.80 4.04 -15.34
N HIS A 196 -11.61 3.30 -14.24
CA HIS A 196 -12.68 2.50 -13.65
C HIS A 196 -13.87 3.36 -13.21
N PHE A 197 -13.58 4.47 -12.54
CA PHE A 197 -14.56 5.41 -12.00
C PHE A 197 -15.41 6.07 -13.10
N LEU A 198 -14.79 6.37 -14.25
CA LEU A 198 -15.48 7.01 -15.37
C LEU A 198 -16.23 6.01 -16.28
N LYS A 199 -15.91 4.71 -16.24
CA LYS A 199 -16.37 3.71 -17.22
C LYS A 199 -17.90 3.65 -17.39
N ASN A 200 -18.64 3.87 -16.31
CA ASN A 200 -20.10 3.76 -16.28
C ASN A 200 -20.79 5.11 -16.03
N TYR A 201 -20.09 6.22 -16.22
CA TYR A 201 -20.62 7.53 -15.87
C TYR A 201 -21.29 8.21 -17.07
N ASP A 202 -22.44 8.84 -16.83
CA ASP A 202 -23.14 9.61 -17.85
C ASP A 202 -22.32 10.85 -18.27
N LEU A 203 -22.18 11.06 -19.57
CA LEU A 203 -21.33 12.12 -20.11
C LEU A 203 -21.87 13.53 -19.85
N GLN A 204 -23.19 13.72 -19.86
CA GLN A 204 -23.77 15.05 -19.61
C GLN A 204 -23.54 15.42 -18.14
N LEU A 205 -23.80 14.48 -17.23
CA LEU A 205 -23.48 14.64 -15.82
C LEU A 205 -21.97 14.85 -15.62
N LEU A 206 -21.11 14.12 -16.35
CA LEU A 206 -19.66 14.31 -16.24
C LEU A 206 -19.25 15.74 -16.62
N ALA A 207 -19.74 16.24 -17.74
CA ALA A 207 -19.46 17.60 -18.21
C ALA A 207 -19.87 18.65 -17.17
N ASP A 208 -21.04 18.49 -16.55
CA ASP A 208 -21.50 19.40 -15.50
C ASP A 208 -20.66 19.29 -14.22
N ARG A 209 -20.22 18.09 -13.84
CA ARG A 209 -19.37 17.90 -12.67
C ARG A 209 -17.95 18.42 -12.89
N LEU A 210 -17.40 18.31 -14.10
CA LEU A 210 -16.07 18.84 -14.43
C LEU A 210 -15.99 20.37 -14.30
N LYS A 211 -17.10 21.09 -14.46
CA LYS A 211 -17.16 22.55 -14.19
C LYS A 211 -16.90 22.89 -12.71
N LEU A 212 -17.03 21.90 -11.81
CA LEU A 212 -16.82 22.05 -10.37
C LEU A 212 -15.44 21.57 -9.92
N VAL A 213 -14.63 21.01 -10.82
CA VAL A 213 -13.30 20.46 -10.53
C VAL A 213 -12.24 21.48 -10.95
N ASP A 214 -11.20 21.63 -10.13
CA ASP A 214 -9.99 22.36 -10.51
C ASP A 214 -9.16 21.53 -11.50
N LEU A 215 -9.38 21.75 -12.80
CA LEU A 215 -8.70 21.02 -13.88
C LEU A 215 -7.22 21.39 -14.04
N ASP A 216 -6.81 22.56 -13.55
CA ASP A 216 -5.42 23.02 -13.67
C ASP A 216 -4.48 22.24 -12.74
N SER A 217 -5.02 21.80 -11.61
CA SER A 217 -4.32 20.91 -10.67
C SER A 217 -4.18 19.45 -11.14
N ALA A 218 -4.86 19.06 -12.22
CA ALA A 218 -4.87 17.68 -12.69
C ALA A 218 -3.60 17.30 -13.45
N THR A 219 -3.13 16.07 -13.26
CA THR A 219 -1.99 15.58 -14.05
C THR A 219 -2.31 15.57 -15.55
N GLY A 220 -1.29 15.71 -16.40
CA GLY A 220 -1.45 15.65 -17.85
C GLY A 220 -2.11 14.35 -18.32
N GLU A 221 -1.74 13.22 -17.71
CA GLU A 221 -2.33 11.90 -18.02
C GLU A 221 -3.79 11.81 -17.57
N SER A 222 -4.13 12.32 -16.39
CA SER A 222 -5.52 12.37 -15.92
C SER A 222 -6.41 13.18 -16.87
N ARG A 223 -5.93 14.32 -17.37
CA ARG A 223 -6.64 15.14 -18.37
C ARG A 223 -6.85 14.38 -19.67
N LYS A 224 -5.82 13.70 -20.18
CA LYS A 224 -5.95 12.84 -21.38
C LYS A 224 -7.01 11.76 -21.20
N ILE A 225 -7.06 11.10 -20.04
CA ILE A 225 -8.08 10.09 -19.72
C ILE A 225 -9.49 10.68 -19.79
N VAL A 226 -9.72 11.83 -19.14
CA VAL A 226 -11.02 12.51 -19.14
C VAL A 226 -11.44 12.90 -20.56
N VAL A 227 -10.53 13.52 -21.32
CA VAL A 227 -10.78 13.92 -22.71
C VAL A 227 -11.10 12.69 -23.58
N ALA A 228 -10.34 11.61 -23.43
CA ALA A 228 -10.58 10.37 -24.17
C ALA A 228 -11.97 9.76 -23.89
N MET A 229 -12.54 9.95 -22.69
CA MET A 229 -13.88 9.46 -22.37
C MET A 229 -14.98 10.17 -23.16
N PHE A 230 -14.83 11.47 -23.46
CA PHE A 230 -15.78 12.18 -24.32
C PHE A 230 -15.71 11.68 -25.77
N PHE A 231 -14.51 11.44 -26.29
CA PHE A 231 -14.34 10.99 -27.67
C PHE A 231 -14.69 9.50 -27.88
N ARG A 232 -14.47 8.62 -26.89
CA ARG A 232 -14.78 7.19 -27.03
C ARG A 232 -16.27 6.90 -27.23
N ASN A 233 -17.15 7.72 -26.68
CA ASN A 233 -18.60 7.53 -26.78
C ASN A 233 -19.19 8.11 -28.08
N ASP A 234 -18.47 8.98 -28.78
CA ASP A 234 -18.87 9.46 -30.11
C ASP A 234 -18.65 8.39 -31.21
N PHE A 235 -17.76 7.42 -30.98
CA PHE A 235 -17.51 6.32 -31.93
C PHE A 235 -18.44 5.10 -31.73
N THR A 236 -19.16 5.01 -30.60
CA THR A 236 -20.12 3.92 -30.32
C THR A 236 -21.57 4.31 -30.59
N ARG A 237 -21.84 5.58 -30.97
CA ARG A 237 -23.11 6.03 -31.54
C ARG A 237 -23.04 5.99 -33.07
N LYS A 238 -23.15 4.80 -33.66
CA LYS A 238 -23.59 4.59 -35.04
C LYS A 238 -24.55 3.41 -35.09
#